data_AF-A0A9P9M300-F1
#
_entry.id   AF-A0A9P9M300-F1
#
_cell.length_a   1.000
_cell.length_b   1.000
_cell.length_c   1.000
_cell.angle_alpha   90.00
_cell.angle_beta   90.00
_cell.angle_gamma   90.00
#
_symmetry.space_group_name_H-M   'P 1'
#
loop_
_entity.id
_entity.type
_entity.pdbx_description
1 polymer ?
#
loop_
_entity_poly.entity_id
_entity_poly.type
_entity_poly.pdbx_seq_one_letter_code
_entity_poly.pdbx_strand_id
1 'polypeptide(L)'
;MTEIFYEVAAVRRSGYSLYSTMAAGLIGMTRYLASDMVSIRVNLTPPGLNLMEMWKNREQVGKAMTNTALLGKIRYAEGVAEAYIYLMKDLNATRSCLESDGRSLVR
;
A
#
# COMPACT_ATOMS: atom_id res chain seq x y z
N MET A 1 8.63 -4.96 -16.46
CA MET A 1 7.40 -4.55 -15.73
C MET A 1 7.04 -5.53 -14.62
N THR A 2 7.18 -6.85 -14.82
CA THR A 2 6.87 -7.85 -13.77
C THR A 2 7.80 -7.81 -12.57
N GLU A 3 9.09 -7.54 -12.71
CA GLU A 3 10.04 -7.51 -11.56
C GLU A 3 9.80 -6.36 -10.58
N ILE A 4 9.20 -5.26 -11.05
CA ILE A 4 8.93 -4.06 -10.26
C ILE A 4 7.92 -4.33 -9.15
N PHE A 5 6.95 -5.20 -9.39
CA PHE A 5 5.97 -5.55 -8.37
C PHE A 5 6.48 -6.56 -7.36
N TYR A 6 7.64 -7.20 -7.59
CA TYR A 6 8.18 -8.19 -6.64
C TYR A 6 8.77 -7.59 -5.36
N GLU A 7 9.04 -6.29 -5.34
CA GLU A 7 9.94 -5.70 -4.33
C GLU A 7 9.38 -4.45 -3.66
N VAL A 8 8.15 -4.05 -3.96
CA VAL A 8 7.56 -2.83 -3.42
C VAL A 8 6.77 -3.14 -2.16
N ALA A 9 7.50 -3.31 -1.06
CA ALA A 9 7.07 -2.81 0.24
C ALA A 9 8.25 -2.68 1.21
N ALA A 10 8.34 -1.49 1.80
CA ALA A 10 9.03 -1.21 3.06
C ALA A 10 10.57 -1.36 3.14
N VAL A 11 11.29 -1.75 2.08
CA VAL A 11 12.78 -1.76 2.11
C VAL A 11 13.34 -0.53 1.41
N ARG A 12 14.15 0.28 2.10
CA ARG A 12 14.93 1.38 1.50
C ARG A 12 15.95 0.78 0.54
N ARG A 13 15.65 0.80 -0.77
CA ARG A 13 16.54 0.29 -1.81
C ARG A 13 16.99 1.38 -2.78
N SER A 14 18.30 1.38 -3.07
CA SER A 14 18.85 2.12 -4.20
C SER A 14 18.13 1.71 -5.49
N GLY A 15 17.82 2.66 -6.37
CA GLY A 15 17.11 2.41 -7.64
C GLY A 15 15.58 2.62 -7.61
N TYR A 16 14.97 2.83 -6.45
CA TYR A 16 13.51 3.03 -6.31
C TYR A 16 13.09 4.50 -6.15
N SER A 17 13.99 5.45 -6.40
CA SER A 17 13.74 6.88 -6.18
C SER A 17 12.53 7.40 -6.97
N LEU A 18 12.39 7.02 -8.24
CA LEU A 18 11.25 7.42 -9.07
C LEU A 18 9.91 6.94 -8.49
N TYR A 19 9.83 5.66 -8.12
CA TYR A 19 8.61 5.08 -7.54
C TYR A 19 8.27 5.72 -6.19
N SER A 20 9.27 5.96 -5.35
CA SER A 20 9.09 6.65 -4.07
C SER A 20 8.54 8.05 -4.27
N THR A 21 9.08 8.81 -5.23
CA THR A 21 8.61 10.15 -5.57
C THR A 21 7.17 10.12 -6.10
N MET A 22 6.82 9.18 -6.97
CA MET A 22 5.44 9.04 -7.47
C MET A 22 4.46 8.69 -6.34
N ALA A 23 4.84 7.76 -5.47
CA ALA A 23 4.02 7.38 -4.31
C ALA A 23 3.81 8.57 -3.35
N ALA A 24 4.87 9.34 -3.06
CA ALA A 24 4.76 10.58 -2.29
C ALA A 24 3.88 11.63 -2.98
N GLY A 25 3.99 11.75 -4.31
CA GLY A 25 3.14 12.61 -5.12
C GLY A 25 1.65 12.27 -5.01
N LEU A 26 1.30 10.98 -4.99
CA LEU A 26 -0.08 10.53 -4.78
C LEU A 26 -0.67 11.01 -3.45
N ILE A 27 0.13 11.01 -2.37
CA ILE A 27 -0.30 11.53 -1.05
C ILE A 27 -0.68 13.02 -1.16
N GLY A 28 0.16 13.81 -1.84
CA GLY A 28 -0.12 15.23 -2.09
C GLY A 28 -1.35 15.43 -2.97
N MET A 29 -1.45 14.64 -4.05
CA MET A 29 -2.55 14.69 -5.01
C MET A 29 -3.89 14.39 -4.35
N THR A 30 -3.99 13.36 -3.50
CA THR A 30 -5.21 13.02 -2.76
C THR A 30 -5.75 14.19 -1.93
N ARG A 31 -4.86 15.00 -1.34
CA ARG A 31 -5.26 16.14 -0.50
C ARG A 31 -5.88 17.28 -1.29
N TYR A 32 -5.34 17.56 -2.48
CA TYR A 32 -5.83 18.65 -3.34
C TYR A 32 -7.00 18.20 -4.21
N LEU A 33 -6.95 16.98 -4.74
CA LEU A 33 -8.03 16.42 -5.53
C LEU A 33 -9.34 16.31 -4.74
N ALA A 34 -9.29 16.02 -3.43
CA ALA A 34 -10.48 16.08 -2.59
C ALA A 34 -11.09 17.49 -2.45
N SER A 35 -10.27 18.53 -2.59
CA SER A 35 -10.73 19.93 -2.54
C SER A 35 -11.28 20.35 -3.91
N ASP A 36 -10.66 19.89 -5.00
CA ASP A 36 -11.07 20.17 -6.38
C ASP A 36 -12.38 19.44 -6.73
N MET A 37 -12.59 18.24 -6.18
CA MET A 37 -13.78 17.41 -6.41
C MET A 37 -14.84 17.72 -5.34
N VAL A 38 -15.59 18.81 -5.53
CA VAL A 38 -16.66 19.23 -4.61
C VAL A 38 -17.64 18.08 -4.36
N SER A 39 -17.91 17.80 -3.08
CA SER A 39 -18.83 16.76 -2.59
C SER A 39 -18.43 15.30 -2.86
N ILE A 40 -17.26 15.03 -3.44
CA ILE A 40 -16.73 13.66 -3.61
C ILE A 40 -15.58 13.45 -2.61
N ARG A 41 -15.63 12.35 -1.85
CA ARG A 41 -14.56 11.99 -0.91
C ARG A 41 -13.42 11.32 -1.67
N VAL A 42 -12.21 11.84 -1.50
CA VAL A 42 -11.00 11.30 -2.12
C VAL A 42 -10.04 10.87 -1.02
N ASN A 43 -9.61 9.61 -1.06
CA ASN A 43 -8.73 8.99 -0.09
C ASN A 43 -7.70 8.11 -0.80
N LEU A 44 -6.61 7.77 -0.11
CA LEU A 44 -5.54 6.91 -0.59
C LEU A 44 -5.35 5.74 0.37
N THR A 45 -5.18 4.53 -0.17
CA THR A 45 -4.79 3.35 0.59
C THR A 45 -3.55 2.77 -0.04
N PRO A 46 -2.36 2.95 0.57
CA PRO A 46 -1.15 2.27 0.13
C PRO A 46 -1.33 0.76 0.33
N PRO A 47 -1.10 -0.07 -0.70
CA PRO A 47 -1.41 -1.49 -0.61
C PRO A 47 -0.49 -2.25 0.36
N GLY A 48 0.73 -1.79 0.61
CA GLY A 48 1.70 -2.56 1.40
C GLY A 48 2.08 -3.88 0.74
N LEU A 49 2.76 -4.75 1.50
CA LEU A 49 3.23 -6.04 1.01
C LEU A 49 2.12 -7.11 1.14
N ASN A 50 1.37 -7.37 0.07
CA ASN A 50 0.35 -8.43 0.05
C ASN A 50 0.67 -9.50 -0.98
N LEU A 51 0.43 -10.76 -0.61
CA LEU A 51 0.64 -11.93 -1.46
C LEU A 51 -0.53 -12.12 -2.45
N MET A 52 -0.52 -11.32 -3.50
CA MET A 52 -1.52 -11.33 -4.58
C MET A 52 -1.21 -12.40 -5.64
N GLU A 53 -2.11 -12.55 -6.63
CA GLU A 53 -1.92 -13.51 -7.74
C GLU A 53 -0.84 -13.09 -8.74
N MET A 54 -0.53 -11.78 -8.82
CA MET A 54 0.45 -11.24 -9.77
C MET A 54 1.90 -11.72 -9.55
N TRP A 55 2.17 -12.35 -8.42
CA TRP A 55 3.47 -12.84 -8.02
C TRP A 55 3.71 -14.24 -8.60
N LYS A 56 4.69 -14.43 -9.49
CA LYS A 56 5.04 -15.75 -10.08
C LYS A 56 5.67 -16.71 -9.06
N ASN A 57 6.44 -16.20 -8.09
CA ASN A 57 7.11 -17.00 -7.05
C ASN A 57 6.43 -16.84 -5.68
N ARG A 58 5.11 -17.11 -5.61
CA ARG A 58 4.29 -16.84 -4.41
C ARG A 58 4.85 -17.43 -3.12
N GLU A 59 5.41 -18.64 -3.17
CA GLU A 59 5.95 -19.29 -1.97
C GLU A 59 7.17 -18.56 -1.40
N GLN A 60 8.15 -18.24 -2.26
CA GLN A 60 9.36 -17.52 -1.86
C GLN A 60 9.02 -16.11 -1.36
N VAL A 61 8.10 -15.44 -2.05
CA VAL A 61 7.60 -14.12 -1.69
C VAL A 61 6.91 -14.19 -0.34
N GLY A 62 5.97 -15.13 -0.14
CA GLY A 62 5.26 -15.30 1.14
C GLY A 62 6.20 -15.56 2.32
N LYS A 63 7.25 -16.37 2.13
CA LYS A 63 8.30 -16.57 3.15
C LYS A 63 9.06 -15.28 3.46
N ALA A 64 9.48 -14.54 2.44
CA ALA A 64 10.15 -13.26 2.61
C ALA A 64 9.26 -12.24 3.34
N MET A 65 7.99 -12.12 2.94
CA MET A 65 6.98 -11.26 3.56
C MET A 65 6.78 -11.59 5.04
N THR A 66 6.69 -12.87 5.40
CA THR A 66 6.48 -13.32 6.78
C THR A 66 7.68 -12.96 7.66
N ASN A 67 8.89 -13.18 7.14
CA ASN A 67 10.13 -12.93 7.87
C ASN A 67 10.38 -11.44 8.12
N THR A 68 9.88 -10.57 7.23
CA THR A 68 10.08 -9.13 7.34
C THR A 68 8.93 -8.44 8.07
N ALA A 69 7.71 -8.97 8.04
CA ALA A 69 6.56 -8.37 8.72
C ALA A 69 6.70 -8.32 10.25
N LEU A 70 6.39 -7.16 10.86
CA LEU A 70 6.37 -7.01 12.33
C LEU A 70 5.38 -7.97 12.99
N LEU A 71 4.26 -8.25 12.33
CA LEU A 71 3.22 -9.14 12.85
C LEU A 71 3.47 -10.62 12.54
N GLY A 72 4.56 -10.95 11.84
CA GLY A 72 4.94 -12.34 11.53
C GLY A 72 3.90 -13.13 10.74
N LYS A 73 3.05 -12.44 9.96
CA LYS A 73 1.93 -13.04 9.23
C LYS A 73 1.96 -12.61 7.76
N ILE A 74 1.65 -13.56 6.88
CA ILE A 74 1.36 -13.26 5.47
C ILE A 74 0.10 -12.41 5.41
N ARG A 75 0.13 -11.36 4.59
CA ARG A 75 -1.04 -10.55 4.28
C ARG A 75 -1.55 -10.89 2.89
N TYR A 76 -2.86 -11.08 2.79
CA TYR A 76 -3.55 -11.34 1.54
C TYR A 76 -4.32 -10.08 1.09
N ALA A 77 -4.85 -10.11 -0.13
CA ALA A 77 -5.55 -8.97 -0.73
C ALA A 77 -6.77 -8.52 0.08
N GLU A 78 -7.41 -9.45 0.79
CA GLU A 78 -8.57 -9.22 1.66
C GLU A 78 -8.21 -8.26 2.80
N GLY A 79 -6.98 -8.34 3.34
CA GLY A 79 -6.55 -7.48 4.45
C GLY A 79 -6.46 -6.00 4.08
N VAL A 80 -6.09 -5.68 2.83
CA VAL A 80 -6.11 -4.30 2.32
C VAL A 80 -7.51 -3.90 1.82
N ALA A 81 -8.30 -4.84 1.32
CA ALA A 81 -9.67 -4.58 0.86
C ALA A 81 -10.55 -3.99 1.98
N GLU A 82 -10.36 -4.44 3.23
CA GLU A 82 -11.08 -3.88 4.39
C GLU A 82 -10.79 -2.38 4.61
N ALA A 83 -9.60 -1.89 4.26
CA ALA A 83 -9.29 -0.47 4.35
C ALA A 83 -10.10 0.37 3.34
N TYR A 84 -10.33 -0.16 2.13
CA TYR A 84 -11.22 0.48 1.17
C TYR A 84 -12.67 0.47 1.66
N ILE A 85 -13.14 -0.64 2.20
CA ILE A 85 -14.50 -0.75 2.77
C ILE A 85 -14.68 0.25 3.92
N TYR A 86 -13.69 0.37 4.81
CA TYR A 86 -13.68 1.37 5.87
C TYR A 86 -13.84 2.78 5.30
N LEU A 87 -13.03 3.16 4.31
CA LEU A 87 -13.10 4.49 3.69
C LEU A 87 -14.42 4.72 2.94
N MET A 88 -15.07 3.67 2.41
CA MET A 88 -16.40 3.80 1.81
C MET A 88 -17.48 4.06 2.86
N LYS A 89 -17.38 3.42 4.03
CA LYS A 89 -18.37 3.53 5.12
C LYS A 89 -18.22 4.80 5.95
N ASP A 90 -17.00 5.28 6.16
CA ASP A 90 -16.73 6.50 6.92
C ASP A 90 -17.07 7.74 6.07
N LEU A 91 -18.23 8.34 6.33
CA LEU A 91 -18.72 9.51 5.62
C LEU A 91 -17.90 10.79 5.92
N ASN A 92 -17.08 10.79 6.97
CA ASN A 92 -16.24 11.91 7.33
C ASN A 92 -14.79 11.74 6.85
N ALA A 93 -14.41 10.55 6.38
CA ALA A 93 -13.11 10.30 5.80
C ALA A 93 -12.98 10.93 4.40
N THR A 94 -12.20 12.01 4.33
CA THR A 94 -11.70 12.61 3.09
C THR A 94 -10.26 13.09 3.29
N ARG A 95 -9.46 13.17 2.22
CA ARG A 95 -8.05 13.59 2.24
C ARG A 95 -7.17 12.66 3.08
N SER A 96 -7.64 11.45 3.39
CA SER A 96 -6.91 10.52 4.26
C SER A 96 -5.99 9.62 3.44
N CYS A 97 -4.86 9.26 4.04
CA CYS A 97 -3.98 8.20 3.57
C CYS A 97 -3.99 7.11 4.63
N LEU A 98 -4.73 6.03 4.37
CA LEU A 98 -4.94 4.95 5.32
C LEU A 98 -3.98 3.80 5.03
N GLU A 99 -3.02 3.59 5.91
CA GLU A 99 -2.07 2.48 5.82
C GLU A 99 -2.62 1.25 6.54
N SER A 100 -2.79 0.15 5.82
CA SER A 100 -3.03 -1.19 6.39
C SER A 100 -1.99 -2.13 5.78
N ASP A 101 -0.75 -2.04 6.25
CA ASP A 101 0.40 -2.73 5.64
C ASP A 101 1.15 -3.66 6.63
N GLY A 102 0.82 -3.62 7.92
CA GLY A 102 1.43 -4.47 8.94
C GLY A 102 2.95 -4.35 9.04
N ARG A 103 3.49 -3.17 8.65
CA ARG A 103 4.88 -2.76 8.41
C ARG A 103 5.99 -3.79 8.64
N SER A 104 6.93 -3.82 7.70
CA SER A 104 8.17 -4.58 7.82
C SER A 104 9.07 -4.03 8.93
N LEU A 105 9.78 -4.91 9.63
CA LEU A 105 11.01 -4.57 10.35
C LEU A 105 11.97 -3.91 9.36
N VAL A 106 12.22 -2.63 9.53
CA VAL A 106 13.32 -1.93 8.87
C VAL A 106 14.54 -2.14 9.77
N ARG A 107 15.51 -2.93 9.32
CA ARG A 107 16.89 -2.93 9.84
C ARG A 107 17.82 -2.49 8.73
#